data_AF-A0A0D9Y0H1-F1
#
_entry.id   AF-A0A0D9Y0H1-F1
#
_cell.length_a   1.000
_cell.length_b   1.000
_cell.length_c   1.000
_cell.angle_alpha   90.00
_cell.angle_beta   90.00
_cell.angle_gamma   90.00
#
_symmetry.space_group_name_H-M   'P 1'
#
loop_
_entity.id
_entity.type
_entity.pdbx_description
1 polymer ?
#
loop_
_entity_poly.entity_id
_entity_poly.type
_entity_poly.pdbx_seq_one_letter_code
_entity_poly.pdbx_strand_id
1 'polypeptide(L)'
;MPGLPPRCASPEARERIAAASPATARRLAASLYDSLRHHGLRREADRAFRDAAAAEDDEGAGGEEEEEEELTGMACLLKDGFVRYLRGFATITPPIPKQVVKFCGITYSAKIETAAFRYETFGNKLLECFVQPVRSLSLGQQRSTKLHILNGIDGYIMPGSMTLLLGPPGSGKSTLLKILAGRIDPGKDHGLTGMTMYNDRTAYEVQKSRLIAYVCGPLNKHIPFLSVRETLEFARDCTQGLQPENFTPQMRKFFAYALVEGQDPFLEYVLQILDLKKIENHLVSNISETDRDKLTTAELALGTYSVMLYDQPLASSDASMTYDLVNTIRTISRIQKSSAVMTLNYLSQETFDLFDRIILLGEGHVLYQGPRQDAVTYFAQLGYMKPPHVESWEFLQDIAAENSMQYLVPRSAPRSFEELVNFYYSSDNYQDIIRVIGMSKEYSTYWVESEPGIGLSLRKPTAFNSDDSSDDQEMEIVVAKLLNKSRTSSGVESTGNIQIGDVVTGISVNEEPMQYLAARPMFDKQYHLDQTFATLRHARGHVRLQLERFDNKAS
;
A
#
# COMPACT_ATOMS: atom_id res chain seq x y z
N MET A 1 34.70 36.46 1.87
CA MET A 1 35.19 36.14 3.23
C MET A 1 34.59 37.17 4.20
N PRO A 2 34.03 36.80 5.37
CA PRO A 2 33.06 35.74 5.66
C PRO A 2 31.83 36.24 6.47
N GLY A 3 30.70 35.51 6.37
CA GLY A 3 29.69 35.20 7.40
C GLY A 3 28.94 36.29 8.20
N LEU A 4 27.60 36.25 8.17
CA LEU A 4 26.72 36.20 9.37
C LEU A 4 25.28 35.76 8.97
N PRO A 5 24.59 34.93 9.78
CA PRO A 5 23.33 34.25 9.45
C PRO A 5 22.07 35.12 9.75
N PRO A 6 20.85 34.68 9.37
CA PRO A 6 19.61 35.29 9.87
C PRO A 6 19.62 35.22 11.40
N ARG A 7 19.55 36.39 12.05
CA ARG A 7 19.51 36.50 13.51
C ARG A 7 18.20 35.91 14.03
N CYS A 8 18.24 34.62 14.36
CA CYS A 8 17.38 34.06 15.39
C CYS A 8 17.62 34.90 16.67
N ALA A 9 16.55 35.42 17.26
CA ALA A 9 16.63 36.21 18.49
C ALA A 9 17.50 35.48 19.52
N SER A 10 18.45 36.20 20.14
CA SER A 10 19.35 35.59 21.13
C SER A 10 18.54 34.95 22.26
N PRO A 11 19.06 33.90 22.92
CA PRO A 11 18.42 33.32 24.10
C PRO A 11 18.09 34.40 25.15
N GLU A 12 19.00 35.36 25.34
CA GLU A 12 18.77 36.55 26.17
C GLU A 12 17.62 37.44 25.67
N ALA A 13 17.40 37.58 24.36
CA ALA A 13 16.29 38.36 23.84
C ALA A 13 14.95 37.66 24.11
N ARG A 14 14.90 36.33 24.00
CA ARG A 14 13.71 35.53 24.36
C ARG A 14 13.43 35.58 25.86
N GLU A 15 14.47 35.50 26.68
CA GLU A 15 14.36 35.60 28.14
C GLU A 15 13.96 37.02 28.59
N ARG A 16 14.45 38.07 27.91
CA ARG A 16 14.05 39.46 28.15
C ARG A 16 12.63 39.79 27.69
N ILE A 17 12.11 39.10 26.68
CA ILE A 17 10.71 39.19 26.26
C ILE A 17 9.82 38.49 27.29
N ALA A 18 10.21 37.30 27.74
CA ALA A 18 9.50 36.55 28.77
C ALA A 18 9.51 37.23 30.15
N ALA A 19 10.60 37.94 30.50
CA ALA A 19 10.74 38.70 31.74
C ALA A 19 10.32 40.18 31.62
N ALA A 20 9.75 40.60 30.49
CA ALA A 20 9.37 42.00 30.26
C ALA A 20 8.23 42.41 31.20
N SER A 21 8.41 43.52 31.92
CA SER A 21 7.33 44.06 32.75
C SER A 21 6.12 44.45 31.89
N PRO A 22 4.88 44.40 32.41
CA PRO A 22 3.68 44.73 31.65
C PRO A 22 3.72 46.11 30.98
N ALA A 23 4.40 47.08 31.61
CA ALA A 23 4.61 48.42 31.06
C ALA A 23 5.53 48.42 29.82
N THR A 24 6.49 47.50 29.76
CA THR A 24 7.44 47.34 28.64
C THR A 24 6.78 46.60 27.47
N ALA A 25 5.98 45.58 27.76
CA ALA A 25 5.17 44.87 26.76
C ALA A 25 4.15 45.82 26.09
N ARG A 26 3.47 46.68 26.88
CA ARG A 26 2.56 47.70 26.35
C ARG A 26 3.27 48.72 25.46
N ARG A 27 4.49 49.14 25.79
CA ARG A 27 5.28 50.05 24.92
C ARG A 27 5.68 49.39 23.60
N LEU A 28 6.05 48.11 23.64
CA LEU A 28 6.38 47.33 22.42
C LEU A 28 5.15 47.11 21.55
N ALA A 29 4.01 46.76 22.13
CA ALA A 29 2.74 46.63 21.43
C ALA A 29 2.29 47.97 20.80
N ALA A 30 2.43 49.08 21.52
CA ALA A 30 2.16 50.42 20.99
C ALA A 30 3.11 50.78 19.84
N SER A 31 4.41 50.47 19.97
CA SER A 31 5.40 50.69 18.90
C SER A 31 5.13 49.83 17.66
N LEU A 32 4.68 48.60 17.83
CA LEU A 32 4.28 47.70 16.74
C LEU A 32 3.01 48.22 16.06
N TYR A 33 2.03 48.68 16.84
CA TYR A 33 0.82 49.30 16.33
C TYR A 33 1.10 50.55 15.49
N ASP A 34 1.95 51.46 15.98
CA ASP A 34 2.34 52.67 15.24
C ASP A 34 3.13 52.33 13.96
N SER A 35 3.95 51.28 13.98
CA SER A 35 4.67 50.77 12.81
C SER A 35 3.71 50.21 11.74
N LEU A 36 2.75 49.38 12.15
CA LEU A 36 1.71 48.82 11.27
C LEU A 36 0.82 49.91 10.68
N ARG A 37 0.52 50.95 11.47
CA ARG A 37 -0.23 52.13 11.01
C ARG A 37 0.56 52.95 9.99
N HIS A 38 1.87 53.12 10.17
CA HIS A 38 2.73 53.81 9.21
C HIS A 38 2.92 53.04 7.89
N HIS A 39 2.68 51.74 7.86
CA HIS A 39 2.78 50.90 6.67
C HIS A 39 1.42 50.57 6.03
N GLY A 40 0.36 51.29 6.39
CA GLY A 40 -0.96 51.18 5.73
C GLY A 40 -1.81 49.99 6.19
N LEU A 41 -1.33 49.18 7.13
CA LEU A 41 -1.99 47.98 7.67
C LEU A 41 -2.87 48.31 8.89
N ARG A 42 -3.54 49.47 8.84
CA ARG A 42 -4.35 49.98 9.96
C ARG A 42 -5.55 49.08 10.27
N ARG A 43 -6.12 48.43 9.25
CA ARG A 43 -7.27 47.54 9.40
C ARG A 43 -6.91 46.21 10.06
N GLU A 44 -5.74 45.65 9.78
CA GLU A 44 -5.25 44.44 10.48
C GLU A 44 -4.91 44.75 11.95
N ALA A 45 -4.27 45.90 12.21
CA ALA A 45 -3.92 46.32 13.56
C ALA A 45 -5.17 46.56 14.44
N ASP A 46 -6.20 47.22 13.90
CA ASP A 46 -7.46 47.45 14.61
C ASP A 46 -8.32 46.18 14.77
N ARG A 47 -8.08 45.15 13.94
CA ARG A 47 -8.75 43.84 14.08
C ARG A 47 -8.12 43.04 15.22
N ALA A 48 -6.80 42.93 15.24
CA ALA A 48 -6.08 42.22 16.30
C ALA A 48 -6.36 42.78 17.71
N PHE A 49 -6.51 44.10 17.85
CA PHE A 49 -6.87 44.72 19.14
C PHE A 49 -8.33 44.49 19.55
N ARG A 50 -9.26 44.40 18.60
CA ARG A 50 -10.66 44.07 18.91
C ARG A 50 -10.82 42.61 19.29
N ASP A 51 -10.10 41.72 18.62
CA ASP A 51 -10.12 40.29 18.94
C ASP A 51 -9.48 40.03 20.32
N ALA A 52 -8.48 40.82 20.72
CA ALA A 52 -7.91 40.78 22.06
C ALA A 52 -8.84 41.37 23.14
N ALA A 53 -9.56 42.47 22.86
CA ALA A 53 -10.52 43.05 23.79
C ALA A 53 -11.79 42.17 23.95
N ALA A 54 -12.22 41.50 22.88
CA ALA A 54 -13.33 40.54 22.92
C ALA A 54 -12.99 39.27 23.72
N ALA A 55 -11.71 38.97 23.91
CA ALA A 55 -11.25 37.88 24.76
C ALA A 55 -11.26 38.22 26.26
N GLU A 56 -11.38 39.49 26.65
CA GLU A 56 -11.46 39.91 28.06
C GLU A 56 -12.92 40.04 28.56
N ASP A 57 -13.91 40.10 27.66
CA ASP A 57 -15.32 40.33 28.00
C ASP A 57 -16.15 39.02 28.19
N ASP A 58 -15.56 37.84 28.01
CA ASP A 58 -16.26 36.53 28.11
C ASP A 58 -15.88 35.71 29.36
N GLU A 59 -15.27 36.32 30.38
CA GLU A 59 -15.09 35.73 31.71
C GLU A 59 -16.32 36.00 32.59
N GLY A 60 -17.37 35.18 32.46
CA GLY A 60 -18.59 35.45 33.21
C GLY A 60 -19.68 34.37 33.27
N ALA A 61 -19.38 33.07 33.27
CA ALA A 61 -20.24 32.06 33.90
C ALA A 61 -19.56 30.68 33.93
N GLY A 62 -19.45 30.11 35.13
CA GLY A 62 -18.71 28.87 35.39
C GLY A 62 -19.28 27.61 34.73
N GLY A 63 -18.36 26.84 34.16
CA GLY A 63 -18.43 25.43 33.88
C GLY A 63 -16.98 24.95 33.74
N GLU A 64 -16.62 23.87 34.41
CA GLU A 64 -15.30 23.25 34.30
C GLU A 64 -15.09 22.76 32.86
N GLU A 65 -14.52 23.61 32.00
CA GLU A 65 -13.86 23.19 30.77
C GLU A 65 -12.37 23.50 30.95
N GLU A 66 -11.56 22.47 30.89
CA GLU A 66 -10.10 22.57 30.84
C GLU A 66 -9.73 23.60 29.77
N GLU A 67 -8.97 24.63 30.14
CA GLU A 67 -8.35 25.55 29.19
C GLU A 67 -7.49 24.72 28.22
N GLU A 68 -8.05 24.35 27.07
CA GLU A 68 -7.28 23.80 25.98
C GLU A 68 -6.36 24.91 25.45
N GLU A 69 -5.10 24.90 25.88
CA GLU A 69 -4.03 25.57 25.16
C GLU A 69 -4.26 25.35 23.65
N GLU A 70 -4.37 26.42 22.85
CA GLU A 70 -4.58 26.32 21.41
C GLU A 70 -3.39 25.60 20.76
N LEU A 71 -3.50 24.27 20.68
CA LEU A 71 -2.49 23.41 20.07
C LEU A 71 -2.37 23.78 18.58
N THR A 72 -1.18 24.19 18.16
CA THR A 72 -0.87 24.50 16.76
C THR A 72 0.12 23.47 16.18
N GLY A 73 0.08 23.27 14.86
CA GLY A 73 0.97 22.32 14.18
C GLY A 73 0.77 20.87 14.64
N MET A 74 1.86 20.20 15.00
CA MET A 74 1.88 18.76 15.30
C MET A 74 1.07 18.38 16.54
N ALA A 75 0.97 19.26 17.52
CA ALA A 75 0.30 18.96 18.79
C ALA A 75 -1.22 18.78 18.60
N CYS A 76 -1.80 19.47 17.62
CA CYS A 76 -3.19 19.25 17.20
C CYS A 76 -3.33 18.00 16.31
N LEU A 77 -2.32 17.64 15.51
CA LEU A 77 -2.32 16.46 14.62
C LEU A 77 -2.22 15.14 15.41
N LEU A 78 -1.47 15.16 16.52
CA LEU A 78 -1.39 14.06 17.48
C LEU A 78 -2.66 13.97 18.35
N LYS A 79 -3.35 15.09 18.63
CA LYS A 79 -4.61 15.13 19.40
C LYS A 79 -5.84 14.71 18.59
N ASP A 80 -5.99 15.23 17.36
CA ASP A 80 -7.14 14.96 16.47
C ASP A 80 -6.95 13.76 15.52
N GLY A 81 -5.74 13.19 15.49
CA GLY A 81 -5.41 11.93 14.83
C GLY A 81 -4.94 12.07 13.38
N PHE A 82 -3.74 11.57 13.11
CA PHE A 82 -3.10 11.46 11.78
C PHE A 82 -4.03 10.94 10.66
N VAL A 83 -4.80 9.90 10.97
CA VAL A 83 -5.75 9.28 10.01
C VAL A 83 -6.89 10.23 9.66
N ARG A 84 -7.36 11.06 10.61
CA ARG A 84 -8.42 12.05 10.39
C ARG A 84 -7.94 13.16 9.45
N TYR A 85 -6.72 13.64 9.66
CA TYR A 85 -6.08 14.59 8.76
C TYR A 85 -5.98 14.03 7.32
N LEU A 86 -5.45 12.82 7.18
CA LEU A 86 -5.27 12.19 5.87
C LEU A 86 -6.59 12.01 5.11
N ARG A 87 -7.67 11.66 5.82
CA ARG A 87 -9.01 11.62 5.25
C ARG A 87 -9.47 13.00 4.78
N GLY A 88 -9.24 14.04 5.58
CA GLY A 88 -9.51 15.43 5.19
C GLY A 88 -8.76 15.83 3.93
N PHE A 89 -7.47 15.51 3.84
CA PHE A 89 -6.65 15.77 2.65
C PHE A 89 -7.19 15.04 1.41
N ALA A 90 -7.51 13.74 1.54
CA ALA A 90 -8.07 12.96 0.43
C ALA A 90 -9.41 13.48 -0.10
N THR A 91 -10.20 14.22 0.71
CA THR A 91 -11.46 14.81 0.24
C THR A 91 -11.29 16.03 -0.65
N ILE A 92 -10.14 16.72 -0.55
CA ILE A 92 -9.87 17.96 -1.29
C ILE A 92 -8.89 17.76 -2.44
N THR A 93 -8.21 16.62 -2.51
CA THR A 93 -7.40 16.22 -3.67
C THR A 93 -8.25 15.45 -4.67
N PRO A 94 -8.06 15.68 -5.98
CA PRO A 94 -8.73 14.87 -6.99
C PRO A 94 -8.43 13.36 -6.80
N PRO A 95 -9.40 12.49 -7.10
CA PRO A 95 -9.26 11.07 -6.85
C PRO A 95 -8.23 10.45 -7.80
N ILE A 96 -7.34 9.62 -7.25
CA ILE A 96 -6.41 8.80 -8.04
C ILE A 96 -7.22 7.73 -8.79
N PRO A 97 -6.95 7.50 -10.09
CA PRO A 97 -7.69 6.51 -10.86
C PRO A 97 -7.46 5.11 -10.26
N LYS A 98 -8.55 4.41 -9.95
CA LYS A 98 -8.49 3.03 -9.44
C LYS A 98 -8.05 2.10 -10.56
N GLN A 99 -7.05 1.26 -10.27
CA GLN A 99 -6.52 0.28 -11.22
C GLN A 99 -6.68 -1.12 -10.65
N VAL A 100 -7.48 -1.94 -11.33
CA VAL A 100 -7.51 -3.39 -11.12
C VAL A 100 -6.44 -3.99 -12.01
N VAL A 101 -5.41 -4.57 -11.39
CA VAL A 101 -4.35 -5.26 -12.13
C VAL A 101 -4.77 -6.70 -12.32
N LYS A 102 -4.85 -7.16 -13.56
CA LYS A 102 -5.14 -8.55 -13.94
C LYS A 102 -3.96 -9.08 -14.72
N PHE A 103 -3.48 -10.25 -14.37
CA PHE A 103 -2.45 -10.94 -15.14
C PHE A 103 -2.85 -12.38 -15.40
N CYS A 104 -2.61 -12.82 -16.63
CA CYS A 104 -3.01 -14.15 -17.07
C CYS A 104 -1.93 -14.80 -17.93
N GLY A 105 -1.65 -16.07 -17.65
CA GLY A 105 -0.74 -16.92 -18.39
C GLY A 105 0.69 -16.41 -18.44
N ILE A 106 1.14 -15.64 -17.45
CA ILE A 106 2.49 -15.06 -17.46
C ILE A 106 3.52 -16.18 -17.39
N THR A 107 4.27 -16.35 -18.48
CA THR A 107 5.42 -17.25 -18.53
C THR A 107 6.61 -16.45 -19.02
N TYR A 108 7.73 -16.55 -18.29
CA TYR A 108 8.95 -15.81 -18.62
C TYR A 108 10.16 -16.73 -18.64
N SER A 109 10.89 -16.72 -19.75
CA SER A 109 12.11 -17.51 -19.94
C SER A 109 13.31 -16.60 -20.24
N ALA A 110 14.33 -16.62 -19.40
CA ALA A 110 15.57 -15.89 -19.65
C ALA A 110 16.58 -16.79 -20.37
N LYS A 111 17.29 -16.25 -21.36
CA LYS A 111 18.48 -16.93 -21.92
C LYS A 111 19.65 -16.66 -20.97
N ILE A 112 20.20 -17.70 -20.38
CA ILE A 112 21.43 -17.61 -19.62
C ILE A 112 22.57 -18.13 -20.47
N GLU A 113 23.60 -17.30 -20.61
CA GLU A 113 24.90 -17.74 -21.10
C GLU A 113 25.60 -18.45 -19.95
N THR A 114 25.93 -19.72 -20.15
CA THR A 114 26.49 -20.67 -19.15
C THR A 114 27.78 -20.21 -18.45
N ALA A 115 28.35 -19.06 -18.79
CA ALA A 115 29.47 -18.46 -18.07
C ALA A 115 29.07 -17.92 -16.68
N ALA A 116 27.81 -17.58 -16.44
CA ALA A 116 27.38 -16.83 -15.25
C ALA A 116 27.14 -17.64 -13.96
N PHE A 117 27.19 -18.98 -14.01
CA PHE A 117 26.91 -19.86 -12.85
C PHE A 117 28.14 -20.57 -12.26
N ARG A 118 29.36 -20.24 -12.69
CA ARG A 118 30.55 -20.68 -11.94
C ARG A 118 30.83 -19.68 -10.83
N TYR A 119 30.62 -20.08 -9.57
CA TYR A 119 31.22 -19.39 -8.44
C TYR A 119 32.72 -19.20 -8.72
N GLU A 120 33.17 -17.95 -8.78
CA GLU A 120 34.57 -17.58 -8.93
C GLU A 120 35.30 -17.84 -7.61
N THR A 121 35.60 -19.10 -7.30
CA THR A 121 36.59 -19.44 -6.28
C THR A 121 37.99 -19.27 -6.86
N PHE A 122 38.94 -18.83 -6.02
CA PHE A 122 40.35 -18.57 -6.39
C PHE A 122 41.00 -19.74 -7.17
N GLY A 123 40.59 -20.98 -6.91
CA GLY A 123 41.03 -22.18 -7.62
C GLY A 123 40.58 -22.27 -9.08
N ASN A 124 39.39 -21.78 -9.42
CA ASN A 124 38.89 -21.78 -10.80
C ASN A 124 39.66 -20.79 -11.69
N LYS A 125 40.14 -19.67 -11.12
CA LYS A 125 40.96 -18.67 -11.82
C LYS A 125 42.36 -19.22 -12.17
N LEU A 126 42.96 -20.00 -11.26
CA LEU A 126 44.23 -20.68 -11.50
C LEU A 126 44.09 -21.73 -12.60
N LEU A 127 43.05 -22.57 -12.54
CA LEU A 127 42.75 -23.54 -13.61
C LEU A 127 42.46 -22.88 -14.96
N GLU A 128 41.80 -21.72 -14.98
CA GLU A 128 41.56 -20.96 -16.22
C GLU A 128 42.85 -20.47 -16.87
N CYS A 129 43.82 -19.98 -16.10
CA CYS A 129 45.14 -19.56 -16.61
C CYS A 129 45.93 -20.73 -17.25
N PHE A 130 45.72 -21.97 -16.79
CA PHE A 130 46.40 -23.15 -17.36
C PHE A 130 45.65 -23.76 -18.56
N VAL A 131 44.33 -23.59 -18.66
CA VAL A 131 43.49 -24.24 -19.70
C VAL A 131 43.18 -23.30 -20.88
N GLN A 132 43.43 -21.99 -20.74
CA GLN A 132 43.24 -20.99 -21.81
C GLN A 132 43.99 -21.29 -23.13
N PRO A 133 45.25 -21.78 -23.13
CA PRO A 133 45.94 -22.09 -24.38
C PRO A 133 45.24 -23.20 -25.19
N VAL A 134 44.65 -24.18 -24.49
CA VAL A 134 44.01 -25.36 -25.09
C VAL A 134 42.58 -25.06 -25.58
N ARG A 135 41.86 -24.14 -24.93
CA ARG A 135 40.52 -23.71 -25.37
C ARG A 135 40.53 -22.79 -26.60
N SER A 136 41.63 -22.09 -26.87
CA SER A 136 41.75 -21.22 -28.07
C SER A 136 41.69 -21.99 -29.41
N LEU A 137 41.88 -23.31 -29.37
CA LEU A 137 41.87 -24.19 -30.55
C LEU A 137 40.53 -24.90 -30.77
N SER A 138 39.53 -24.68 -29.92
CA SER A 138 38.19 -25.27 -30.05
C SER A 138 37.17 -24.14 -30.22
N LEU A 139 36.67 -23.93 -31.45
CA LEU A 139 35.43 -23.19 -31.71
C LEU A 139 34.25 -23.94 -31.04
N GLY A 140 34.11 -23.75 -29.74
CA GLY A 140 33.03 -24.31 -28.94
C GLY A 140 31.83 -23.37 -28.94
N GLN A 141 30.78 -23.78 -29.62
CA GLN A 141 29.46 -23.16 -29.65
C GLN A 141 28.99 -22.82 -28.22
N GLN A 142 28.83 -21.53 -27.91
CA GLN A 142 28.26 -21.05 -26.64
C GLN A 142 26.86 -21.63 -26.48
N ARG A 143 26.67 -22.62 -25.59
CA ARG A 143 25.37 -23.23 -25.31
C ARG A 143 24.55 -22.29 -24.42
N SER A 144 23.75 -21.41 -25.00
CA SER A 144 22.73 -20.68 -24.24
C SER A 144 21.65 -21.65 -23.79
N THR A 145 21.43 -21.79 -22.48
CA THR A 145 20.28 -22.53 -21.94
C THR A 145 19.17 -21.55 -21.59
N LYS A 146 17.93 -21.88 -21.93
CA LYS A 146 16.75 -21.10 -21.53
C LYS A 146 16.34 -21.57 -20.14
N LEU A 147 16.37 -20.67 -19.17
CA LEU A 147 15.82 -20.91 -17.83
C LEU A 147 14.41 -20.35 -17.79
N HIS A 148 13.45 -21.22 -17.49
CA HIS A 148 12.08 -20.84 -17.21
C HIS A 148 12.01 -20.29 -15.79
N ILE A 149 11.67 -19.01 -15.64
CA ILE A 149 11.64 -18.31 -14.35
C ILE A 149 10.22 -18.22 -13.81
N LEU A 150 9.23 -18.02 -14.69
CA LEU A 150 7.81 -17.99 -14.35
C LEU A 150 7.06 -18.93 -15.29
N ASN A 151 6.10 -19.68 -14.76
CA ASN A 151 5.41 -20.77 -15.44
C ASN A 151 3.89 -20.61 -15.31
N GLY A 152 3.26 -19.89 -16.24
CA GLY A 152 1.81 -19.77 -16.32
C GLY A 152 1.15 -19.14 -15.09
N ILE A 153 1.60 -17.95 -14.71
CA ILE A 153 1.09 -17.23 -13.54
C ILE A 153 -0.18 -16.45 -13.91
N ASP A 154 -1.25 -16.71 -13.16
CA ASP A 154 -2.51 -15.97 -13.19
C ASP A 154 -2.76 -15.29 -11.83
N GLY A 155 -3.42 -14.14 -11.83
CA GLY A 155 -3.79 -13.45 -10.61
C GLY A 155 -4.34 -12.04 -10.82
N TYR A 156 -4.75 -11.42 -9.71
CA TYR A 156 -5.21 -10.04 -9.68
C TYR A 156 -4.76 -9.24 -8.46
N ILE A 157 -4.72 -7.92 -8.59
CA ILE A 157 -4.48 -6.97 -7.49
C ILE A 157 -5.62 -5.93 -7.51
N MET A 158 -6.28 -5.77 -6.37
CA MET A 158 -7.39 -4.83 -6.24
C MET A 158 -6.93 -3.47 -5.69
N PRO A 159 -7.56 -2.35 -6.10
CA PRO A 159 -7.30 -1.02 -5.54
C PRO A 159 -7.46 -1.00 -4.01
N GLY A 160 -6.58 -0.26 -3.32
CA GLY A 160 -6.64 -0.11 -1.87
C GLY A 160 -6.21 -1.33 -1.06
N SER A 161 -5.76 -2.41 -1.72
CA SER A 161 -5.24 -3.61 -1.05
C SER A 161 -3.72 -3.57 -0.90
N MET A 162 -3.24 -4.05 0.24
CA MET A 162 -1.84 -4.37 0.51
C MET A 162 -1.60 -5.87 0.26
N THR A 163 -0.79 -6.19 -0.74
CA THR A 163 -0.46 -7.58 -1.10
C THR A 163 1.00 -7.90 -0.80
N LEU A 164 1.23 -8.94 -0.01
CA LEU A 164 2.56 -9.51 0.21
C LEU A 164 2.87 -10.53 -0.89
N LEU A 165 3.97 -10.33 -1.61
CA LEU A 165 4.51 -11.32 -2.54
C LEU A 165 5.61 -12.12 -1.83
N LEU A 166 5.27 -13.35 -1.44
CA LEU A 166 6.11 -14.23 -0.62
C LEU A 166 6.65 -15.40 -1.45
N GLY A 167 7.81 -15.92 -1.07
CA GLY A 167 8.41 -17.09 -1.70
C GLY A 167 9.92 -17.15 -1.48
N PRO A 168 10.57 -18.32 -1.60
CA PRO A 168 12.01 -18.46 -1.39
C PRO A 168 12.82 -17.66 -2.43
N PRO A 169 14.10 -17.37 -2.19
CA PRO A 169 15.00 -16.81 -3.20
C PRO A 169 14.96 -17.63 -4.50
N GLY A 170 14.97 -16.99 -5.66
CA GLY A 170 14.90 -17.68 -6.96
C GLY A 170 13.49 -18.05 -7.46
N SER A 171 12.44 -17.94 -6.63
CA SER A 171 11.04 -18.22 -7.03
C SER A 171 10.44 -17.29 -8.11
N GLY A 172 11.15 -16.24 -8.52
CA GLY A 172 10.70 -15.32 -9.58
C GLY A 172 9.96 -14.06 -9.11
N LYS A 173 9.91 -13.76 -7.79
CA LYS A 173 9.25 -12.57 -7.22
C LYS A 173 9.60 -11.25 -7.91
N SER A 174 10.89 -10.92 -7.98
CA SER A 174 11.37 -9.68 -8.61
C SER A 174 11.07 -9.64 -10.11
N THR A 175 11.08 -10.80 -10.77
CA THR A 175 10.71 -10.92 -12.19
C THR A 175 9.23 -10.62 -12.38
N LEU A 176 8.34 -11.18 -11.55
CA LEU A 176 6.91 -10.89 -11.59
C LEU A 176 6.66 -9.39 -11.37
N LEU A 177 7.27 -8.77 -10.35
CA LEU A 177 7.11 -7.33 -10.11
C LEU A 177 7.58 -6.47 -11.29
N LYS A 178 8.68 -6.85 -11.98
CA LYS A 178 9.15 -6.15 -13.18
C LYS A 178 8.17 -6.26 -14.35
N ILE A 179 7.54 -7.43 -14.53
CA ILE A 179 6.51 -7.63 -15.56
C ILE A 179 5.29 -6.77 -15.24
N LEU A 180 4.82 -6.78 -13.99
CA LEU A 180 3.71 -5.94 -13.54
C LEU A 180 4.04 -4.44 -13.73
N ALA A 181 5.28 -4.04 -13.47
CA ALA A 181 5.75 -2.67 -13.68
C ALA A 181 5.85 -2.24 -15.16
N GLY A 182 5.59 -3.14 -16.12
CA GLY A 182 5.78 -2.89 -17.55
C GLY A 182 7.25 -2.77 -17.98
N ARG A 183 8.21 -3.14 -17.09
CA ARG A 183 9.65 -2.97 -17.34
C ARG A 183 10.28 -4.06 -18.20
N ILE A 184 9.54 -5.13 -18.48
CA ILE A 184 9.93 -6.19 -19.42
C ILE A 184 9.06 -6.02 -20.67
N ASP A 185 9.72 -5.75 -21.81
CA ASP A 185 9.03 -5.43 -23.06
C ASP A 185 8.74 -6.74 -23.82
N PRO A 186 7.47 -7.15 -23.98
CA PRO A 186 7.14 -8.40 -24.68
C PRO A 186 7.57 -8.39 -26.15
N GLY A 187 7.76 -7.22 -26.77
CA GLY A 187 8.23 -7.10 -28.15
C GLY A 187 9.74 -7.30 -28.33
N LYS A 188 10.54 -7.06 -27.28
CA LYS A 188 12.01 -7.18 -27.31
C LYS A 188 12.50 -8.43 -26.58
N ASP A 189 11.84 -8.79 -25.50
CA ASP A 189 12.16 -9.98 -24.71
C ASP A 189 11.36 -11.17 -25.22
N HIS A 190 11.93 -11.91 -26.18
CA HIS A 190 11.35 -13.13 -26.78
C HIS A 190 11.04 -14.29 -25.79
N GLY A 191 11.19 -14.06 -24.49
CA GLY A 191 10.92 -15.00 -23.42
C GLY A 191 9.62 -14.75 -22.67
N LEU A 192 8.96 -13.60 -22.84
CA LEU A 192 7.71 -13.26 -22.15
C LEU A 192 6.49 -13.68 -22.97
N THR A 193 5.58 -14.42 -22.34
CA THR A 193 4.24 -14.73 -22.86
C THR A 193 3.20 -14.49 -21.75
N GLY A 194 1.93 -14.37 -22.13
CA GLY A 194 0.85 -13.93 -21.25
C GLY A 194 0.57 -12.43 -21.36
N MET A 195 -0.38 -11.94 -20.56
CA MET A 195 -0.84 -10.56 -20.62
C MET A 195 -1.00 -9.97 -19.22
N THR A 196 -0.60 -8.70 -19.06
CA THR A 196 -0.84 -7.91 -17.84
C THR A 196 -1.64 -6.67 -18.21
N MET A 197 -2.82 -6.56 -17.59
CA MET A 197 -3.79 -5.50 -17.82
C MET A 197 -4.01 -4.69 -16.55
N TYR A 198 -4.10 -3.38 -16.72
CA TYR A 198 -4.48 -2.38 -15.75
C TYR A 198 -5.81 -1.81 -16.24
N ASN A 199 -6.91 -2.32 -15.69
CA ASN A 199 -8.24 -2.21 -16.28
C ASN A 199 -8.19 -2.65 -17.77
N ASP A 200 -8.46 -1.75 -18.71
CA ASP A 200 -8.50 -2.02 -20.15
C ASP A 200 -7.17 -1.75 -20.87
N ARG A 201 -6.11 -1.37 -20.16
CA ARG A 201 -4.82 -0.99 -20.75
C ARG A 201 -3.71 -1.96 -20.39
N THR A 202 -2.74 -2.14 -21.27
CA THR A 202 -1.59 -3.01 -20.96
C THR A 202 -0.64 -2.34 -19.96
N ALA A 203 0.12 -3.13 -19.19
CA ALA A 203 1.12 -2.60 -18.24
C ALA A 203 2.13 -1.63 -18.91
N TYR A 204 2.52 -1.93 -20.15
CA TYR A 204 3.45 -1.10 -20.94
C TYR A 204 2.84 0.27 -21.32
N GLU A 205 1.55 0.32 -21.63
CA GLU A 205 0.85 1.59 -21.89
C GLU A 205 0.70 2.41 -20.61
N VAL A 206 0.32 1.76 -19.51
CA VAL A 206 0.10 2.41 -18.22
C VAL A 206 1.40 2.96 -17.63
N GLN A 207 2.52 2.29 -17.86
CA GLN A 207 3.84 2.78 -17.46
C GLN A 207 4.12 4.19 -18.03
N LYS A 208 3.70 4.47 -19.26
CA LYS A 208 3.88 5.81 -19.89
C LYS A 208 3.06 6.89 -19.22
N SER A 209 1.93 6.53 -18.61
CA SER A 209 1.07 7.44 -17.83
C SER A 209 1.52 7.64 -16.38
N ARG A 210 2.66 7.07 -15.96
CA ARG A 210 3.22 7.17 -14.60
C ARG A 210 2.29 6.72 -13.47
N LEU A 211 1.28 5.90 -13.77
CA LEU A 211 0.35 5.36 -12.76
C LEU A 211 0.97 4.24 -11.90
N ILE A 212 2.12 3.70 -12.31
CA ILE A 212 2.83 2.62 -11.62
C ILE A 212 4.12 3.17 -11.03
N ALA A 213 4.26 3.09 -9.71
CA ALA A 213 5.53 3.23 -9.03
C ALA A 213 6.20 1.86 -8.89
N TYR A 214 7.49 1.77 -9.21
CA TYR A 214 8.29 0.58 -8.92
C TYR A 214 9.57 1.01 -8.20
N VAL A 215 9.73 0.50 -6.98
CA VAL A 215 10.87 0.72 -6.10
C VAL A 215 11.62 -0.58 -5.94
N CYS A 216 12.94 -0.52 -6.05
CA CYS A 216 13.79 -1.69 -5.95
C CYS A 216 15.09 -1.28 -5.28
N GLY A 217 15.36 -1.82 -4.08
CA GLY A 217 16.49 -1.41 -3.23
C GLY A 217 17.81 -1.22 -4.00
N PRO A 218 18.31 -2.23 -4.74
CA PRO A 218 19.56 -2.14 -5.50
C PRO A 218 19.59 -1.08 -6.62
N LEU A 219 18.42 -0.63 -7.08
CA LEU A 219 18.26 0.36 -8.13
C LEU A 219 17.97 1.77 -7.60
N ASN A 220 17.69 1.92 -6.30
CA ASN A 220 17.39 3.21 -5.68
C ASN A 220 18.68 4.03 -5.58
N LYS A 221 18.86 4.95 -6.54
CA LYS A 221 20.02 5.84 -6.60
C LYS A 221 19.56 7.29 -6.49
N HIS A 222 19.87 7.90 -5.36
CA HIS A 222 19.67 9.33 -5.17
C HIS A 222 20.91 10.11 -5.58
N ILE A 223 20.72 11.39 -5.93
CA ILE A 223 21.82 12.29 -6.27
C ILE A 223 22.56 12.66 -4.96
N PRO A 224 23.84 12.30 -4.79
CA PRO A 224 24.51 12.42 -3.49
C PRO A 224 24.77 13.87 -3.06
N PHE A 225 24.74 14.81 -4.00
CA PHE A 225 25.06 16.22 -3.79
C PHE A 225 23.85 17.10 -3.46
N LEU A 226 22.63 16.53 -3.52
CA LEU A 226 21.42 17.23 -3.07
C LEU A 226 21.19 16.96 -1.58
N SER A 227 20.57 17.91 -0.91
CA SER A 227 19.97 17.69 0.41
C SER A 227 18.71 16.84 0.31
N VAL A 228 18.27 16.29 1.44
CA VAL A 228 16.99 15.56 1.55
C VAL A 228 15.83 16.43 1.05
N ARG A 229 15.77 17.70 1.47
CA ARG A 229 14.74 18.65 1.03
C ARG A 229 14.80 18.93 -0.47
N GLU A 230 15.97 19.29 -1.00
CA GLU A 230 16.13 19.56 -2.44
C GLU A 230 15.75 18.34 -3.29
N THR A 231 16.10 17.14 -2.82
CA THR A 231 15.73 15.88 -3.47
C THR A 231 14.21 15.73 -3.56
N LEU A 232 13.50 16.01 -2.47
CA LEU A 232 12.04 15.91 -2.42
C LEU A 232 11.34 17.04 -3.19
N GLU A 233 11.87 18.26 -3.15
CA GLU A 233 11.38 19.38 -3.98
C GLU A 233 11.52 19.05 -5.47
N PHE A 234 12.66 18.49 -5.87
CA PHE A 234 12.88 18.01 -7.24
C PHE A 234 11.90 16.89 -7.62
N ALA A 235 11.68 15.92 -6.74
CA ALA A 235 10.72 14.84 -6.96
C ALA A 235 9.30 15.38 -7.11
N ARG A 236 8.86 16.30 -6.24
CA ARG A 236 7.57 17.00 -6.33
C ARG A 236 7.40 17.70 -7.69
N ASP A 237 8.38 18.50 -8.09
CA ASP A 237 8.33 19.27 -9.33
C ASP A 237 8.26 18.36 -10.56
N CYS A 238 8.89 17.19 -10.49
CA CYS A 238 8.85 16.19 -11.55
C CYS A 238 7.57 15.36 -11.57
N THR A 239 6.83 15.27 -10.46
CA THR A 239 5.72 14.32 -10.31
C THR A 239 4.33 14.90 -10.53
N GLN A 240 4.19 16.21 -10.81
CA GLN A 240 2.90 16.89 -11.01
C GLN A 240 1.84 16.34 -10.05
N GLY A 241 2.13 16.41 -8.75
CA GLY A 241 1.23 15.93 -7.71
C GLY A 241 -0.12 16.65 -7.79
N LEU A 242 -1.18 15.93 -7.44
CA LEU A 242 -2.52 16.49 -7.31
C LEU A 242 -2.52 17.46 -6.12
N GLN A 243 -2.37 18.75 -6.39
CA GLN A 243 -2.40 19.77 -5.35
C GLN A 243 -3.84 20.06 -4.93
N PRO A 244 -4.12 20.18 -3.63
CA PRO A 244 -5.44 20.61 -3.18
C PRO A 244 -5.69 22.05 -3.63
N GLU A 245 -6.81 22.29 -4.31
CA GLU A 245 -7.21 23.65 -4.73
C GLU A 245 -7.51 24.56 -3.53
N ASN A 246 -7.95 23.97 -2.40
CA ASN A 246 -8.30 24.70 -1.19
C ASN A 246 -7.97 23.88 0.07
N PHE A 247 -7.27 24.49 1.02
CA PHE A 247 -7.08 23.91 2.35
C PHE A 247 -8.30 24.15 3.24
N THR A 248 -8.73 23.11 3.97
CA THR A 248 -9.77 23.24 5.02
C THR A 248 -9.29 24.16 6.15
N PRO A 249 -10.19 24.77 6.95
CA PRO A 249 -9.79 25.64 8.06
C PRO A 249 -8.82 24.97 9.04
N GLN A 250 -9.03 23.68 9.32
CA GLN A 250 -8.12 22.87 10.15
C GLN A 250 -6.74 22.75 9.50
N MET A 251 -6.67 22.42 8.21
CA MET A 251 -5.42 22.34 7.44
C MET A 251 -4.68 23.67 7.38
N ARG A 252 -5.38 24.79 7.29
CA ARG A 252 -4.77 26.12 7.35
C ARG A 252 -4.13 26.40 8.70
N LYS A 253 -4.71 25.92 9.82
CA LYS A 253 -4.07 25.99 11.14
C LYS A 253 -2.81 25.12 11.21
N PHE A 254 -2.86 23.91 10.64
CA PHE A 254 -1.71 23.00 10.59
C PHE A 254 -0.55 23.55 9.77
N PHE A 255 -0.86 24.15 8.61
CA PHE A 255 0.13 24.62 7.64
C PHE A 255 0.39 26.11 7.70
N ALA A 256 -0.19 26.83 8.67
CA ALA A 256 -0.02 28.27 8.80
C ALA A 256 1.46 28.67 8.73
N TYR A 257 2.31 27.94 9.46
CA TYR A 257 3.75 28.15 9.47
C TYR A 257 4.39 27.92 8.09
N ALA A 258 4.14 26.76 7.48
CA ALA A 258 4.68 26.41 6.15
C ALA A 258 4.23 27.41 5.08
N LEU A 259 2.94 27.78 5.07
CA LEU A 259 2.36 28.74 4.14
C LEU A 259 2.96 30.15 4.31
N VAL A 260 3.21 30.58 5.55
CA VAL A 260 3.87 31.87 5.84
C VAL A 260 5.33 31.86 5.38
N GLU A 261 6.02 30.73 5.50
CA GLU A 261 7.39 30.56 5.00
C GLU A 261 7.46 30.32 3.48
N GLY A 262 6.32 30.24 2.79
CA GLY A 262 6.26 29.96 1.36
C GLY A 262 6.64 28.52 0.98
N GLN A 263 6.59 27.61 1.94
CA GLN A 263 6.86 26.18 1.77
C GLN A 263 5.60 25.45 1.30
N ASP A 264 5.81 24.30 0.65
CA ASP A 264 4.71 23.40 0.25
C ASP A 264 4.21 22.61 1.48
N PRO A 265 2.95 22.81 1.90
CA PRO A 265 2.32 22.05 2.98
C PRO A 265 2.47 20.53 2.85
N PHE A 266 2.33 20.00 1.63
CA PHE A 266 2.35 18.57 1.41
C PHE A 266 3.77 17.99 1.56
N LEU A 267 4.77 18.75 1.13
CA LEU A 267 6.17 18.39 1.35
C LEU A 267 6.54 18.38 2.84
N GLU A 268 6.15 19.42 3.59
CA GLU A 268 6.39 19.47 5.05
C GLU A 268 5.74 18.30 5.76
N TYR A 269 4.53 17.95 5.33
CA TYR A 269 3.80 16.80 5.81
C TYR A 269 4.55 15.48 5.57
N VAL A 270 5.00 15.22 4.34
CA VAL A 270 5.76 14.00 4.01
C VAL A 270 7.07 13.92 4.79
N LEU A 271 7.82 15.02 4.88
CA LEU A 271 9.05 15.12 5.66
C LEU A 271 8.83 14.75 7.13
N GLN A 272 7.70 15.14 7.69
CA GLN A 272 7.40 14.95 9.10
C GLN A 272 6.98 13.52 9.44
N ILE A 273 6.18 12.86 8.60
CA ILE A 273 5.68 11.49 8.83
C ILE A 273 6.80 10.48 8.76
N LEU A 274 7.71 10.67 7.82
CA LEU A 274 8.84 9.78 7.61
C LEU A 274 10.02 10.15 8.51
N ASP A 275 9.83 11.06 9.48
CA ASP A 275 10.86 11.57 10.40
C ASP A 275 12.11 12.12 9.68
N LEU A 276 11.94 12.63 8.47
CA LEU A 276 13.00 13.23 7.65
C LEU A 276 13.20 14.73 7.94
N LYS A 277 12.25 15.37 8.63
CA LYS A 277 12.30 16.82 8.93
C LYS A 277 13.59 17.23 9.66
N LYS A 278 14.08 16.41 10.58
CA LYS A 278 15.31 16.68 11.35
C LYS A 278 16.58 16.68 10.49
N ILE A 279 16.57 15.93 9.38
CA ILE A 279 17.71 15.74 8.48
C ILE A 279 17.49 16.39 7.12
N GLU A 280 16.49 17.27 6.99
CA GLU A 280 16.07 17.86 5.72
C GLU A 280 17.20 18.60 4.98
N ASN A 281 18.13 19.19 5.73
CA ASN A 281 19.27 19.95 5.21
C ASN A 281 20.54 19.11 5.07
N HIS A 282 20.51 17.82 5.43
CA HIS A 282 21.65 16.94 5.26
C HIS A 282 21.77 16.50 3.81
N LEU A 283 23.01 16.42 3.31
CA LEU A 283 23.30 15.82 2.01
C LEU A 283 22.95 14.34 2.01
N VAL A 284 22.39 13.85 0.91
CA VAL A 284 22.02 12.42 0.76
C VAL A 284 23.24 11.49 0.81
N SER A 285 24.45 11.99 0.54
CA SER A 285 25.69 11.24 0.79
C SER A 285 25.93 10.91 2.27
N ASN A 286 25.36 11.70 3.18
CA ASN A 286 25.66 11.68 4.62
C ASN A 286 24.50 11.14 5.48
N ILE A 287 23.43 10.63 4.86
CA ILE A 287 22.30 10.02 5.57
C ILE A 287 22.52 8.52 5.75
N SER A 288 21.89 7.98 6.79
CA SER A 288 21.86 6.54 7.04
C SER A 288 21.15 5.79 5.90
N GLU A 289 21.38 4.49 5.79
CA GLU A 289 20.69 3.65 4.80
C GLU A 289 19.18 3.60 5.05
N THR A 290 18.76 3.57 6.31
CA THR A 290 17.35 3.62 6.69
C THR A 290 16.69 4.95 6.32
N ASP A 291 17.38 6.07 6.52
CA ASP A 291 16.90 7.38 6.09
C ASP A 291 16.82 7.49 4.56
N ARG A 292 17.68 6.75 3.84
CA ARG A 292 17.62 6.64 2.38
C ARG A 292 16.40 5.85 1.89
N ASP A 293 16.03 4.77 2.59
CA ASP A 293 14.82 4.00 2.31
C ASP A 293 13.56 4.84 2.59
N LYS A 294 13.57 5.61 3.68
CA LYS A 294 12.54 6.61 4.01
C LYS A 294 12.48 7.70 2.94
N LEU A 295 13.63 8.21 2.48
CA LEU A 295 13.71 9.21 1.41
C LEU A 295 13.10 8.69 0.10
N THR A 296 13.41 7.45 -0.29
CA THR A 296 12.79 6.81 -1.46
C THR A 296 11.26 6.72 -1.30
N THR A 297 10.80 6.36 -0.11
CA THR A 297 9.36 6.31 0.19
C THR A 297 8.72 7.69 0.16
N ALA A 298 9.43 8.72 0.64
CA ALA A 298 8.99 10.11 0.60
C ALA A 298 8.87 10.63 -0.85
N GLU A 299 9.84 10.33 -1.72
CA GLU A 299 9.78 10.66 -3.15
C GLU A 299 8.53 10.05 -3.80
N LEU A 300 8.21 8.79 -3.47
CA LEU A 300 6.98 8.15 -3.96
C LEU A 300 5.71 8.79 -3.40
N ALA A 301 5.70 9.14 -2.11
CA ALA A 301 4.53 9.71 -1.46
C ALA A 301 4.17 11.09 -2.03
N LEU A 302 5.15 11.80 -2.59
CA LEU A 302 4.95 13.07 -3.30
C LEU A 302 4.29 12.89 -4.67
N GLY A 303 4.48 11.72 -5.28
CA GLY A 303 3.86 11.38 -6.55
C GLY A 303 2.44 10.83 -6.41
N THR A 304 1.74 10.76 -7.54
CA THR A 304 0.39 10.18 -7.61
C THR A 304 0.41 8.87 -8.37
N TYR A 305 0.40 7.77 -7.62
CA TYR A 305 0.50 6.42 -8.16
C TYR A 305 -0.74 5.61 -7.80
N SER A 306 -1.34 4.94 -8.78
CA SER A 306 -2.44 4.01 -8.55
C SER A 306 -1.96 2.67 -8.01
N VAL A 307 -0.77 2.22 -8.46
CA VAL A 307 -0.19 0.94 -8.09
C VAL A 307 1.27 1.15 -7.70
N MET A 308 1.63 0.75 -6.49
CA MET A 308 2.99 0.82 -5.96
C MET A 308 3.56 -0.59 -5.83
N LEU A 309 4.70 -0.84 -6.47
CA LEU A 309 5.38 -2.13 -6.50
C LEU A 309 6.72 -1.98 -5.79
N TYR A 310 6.89 -2.68 -4.68
CA TYR A 310 8.06 -2.62 -3.83
C TYR A 310 8.83 -3.95 -3.90
N ASP A 311 9.96 -3.94 -4.59
CA ASP A 311 10.84 -5.09 -4.76
C ASP A 311 12.01 -5.01 -3.76
N GLN A 312 11.83 -5.62 -2.58
CA GLN A 312 12.80 -5.57 -1.49
C GLN A 312 13.24 -4.11 -1.21
N PRO A 313 12.30 -3.23 -0.85
CA PRO A 313 12.55 -1.80 -0.75
C PRO A 313 13.44 -1.42 0.44
N LEU A 314 13.54 -2.31 1.43
CA LEU A 314 14.26 -2.12 2.69
C LEU A 314 15.57 -2.90 2.66
N ALA A 315 16.67 -2.22 2.96
CA ALA A 315 17.96 -2.85 3.16
C ALA A 315 18.17 -3.31 4.62
N SER A 316 17.50 -2.67 5.58
CA SER A 316 17.66 -2.97 7.00
C SER A 316 16.95 -4.27 7.42
N SER A 317 17.55 -4.98 8.37
CA SER A 317 16.97 -6.15 9.03
C SER A 317 16.23 -5.81 10.33
N ASP A 318 15.99 -4.52 10.60
CA ASP A 318 15.31 -4.06 11.81
C ASP A 318 13.79 -4.21 11.68
N ALA A 319 13.22 -5.10 12.48
CA ALA A 319 11.79 -5.42 12.47
C ALA A 319 10.90 -4.22 12.86
N SER A 320 11.33 -3.38 13.81
CA SER A 320 10.52 -2.23 14.25
C SER A 320 10.42 -1.18 13.16
N MET A 321 11.56 -0.88 12.52
CA MET A 321 11.61 0.09 11.43
C MET A 321 10.85 -0.40 10.20
N THR A 322 10.94 -1.70 9.92
CA THR A 322 10.16 -2.36 8.84
C THR A 322 8.67 -2.20 9.10
N TYR A 323 8.22 -2.48 10.32
CA TYR A 323 6.82 -2.34 10.72
C TYR A 323 6.32 -0.90 10.52
N ASP A 324 7.06 0.09 11.03
CA ASP A 324 6.67 1.50 10.94
C ASP A 324 6.53 1.97 9.48
N LEU A 325 7.46 1.57 8.62
CA LEU A 325 7.41 1.91 7.21
C LEU A 325 6.24 1.22 6.50
N VAL A 326 6.06 -0.08 6.70
CA VAL A 326 4.97 -0.85 6.08
C VAL A 326 3.62 -0.34 6.55
N ASN A 327 3.49 0.02 7.83
CA ASN A 327 2.27 0.61 8.39
C ASN A 327 1.98 2.00 7.79
N THR A 328 3.03 2.80 7.57
CA THR A 328 2.91 4.10 6.89
C THR A 328 2.43 3.92 5.45
N ILE A 329 3.04 3.00 4.69
CA ILE A 329 2.66 2.66 3.31
C ILE A 329 1.22 2.14 3.26
N ARG A 330 0.82 1.29 4.20
CA ARG A 330 -0.55 0.78 4.34
C ARG A 330 -1.54 1.92 4.55
N THR A 331 -1.22 2.84 5.47
CA THR A 331 -2.07 3.99 5.77
C THR A 331 -2.25 4.89 4.55
N ILE A 332 -1.16 5.24 3.87
CA ILE A 332 -1.18 6.06 2.65
C ILE A 332 -2.00 5.36 1.56
N SER A 333 -1.71 4.08 1.28
CA SER A 333 -2.39 3.28 0.24
C SER A 333 -3.90 3.24 0.45
N ARG A 334 -4.35 3.07 1.69
CA ARG A 334 -5.78 2.98 2.01
C ARG A 334 -6.53 4.30 1.86
N ILE A 335 -5.88 5.40 2.22
CA ILE A 335 -6.46 6.75 2.09
C ILE A 335 -6.50 7.18 0.62
N GLN A 336 -5.43 6.93 -0.13
CA GLN A 336 -5.33 7.25 -1.55
C GLN A 336 -6.11 6.27 -2.44
N LYS A 337 -6.57 5.14 -1.88
CA LYS A 337 -7.18 4.02 -2.60
C LYS A 337 -6.25 3.43 -3.69
N SER A 338 -4.95 3.54 -3.46
CA SER A 338 -3.90 2.93 -4.27
C SER A 338 -3.60 1.51 -3.77
N SER A 339 -3.21 0.62 -4.66
CA SER A 339 -2.78 -0.73 -4.28
C SER A 339 -1.27 -0.79 -4.11
N ALA A 340 -0.80 -1.56 -3.12
CA ALA A 340 0.63 -1.80 -2.93
C ALA A 340 0.92 -3.30 -2.98
N VAL A 341 1.95 -3.69 -3.72
CA VAL A 341 2.50 -5.06 -3.72
C VAL A 341 3.94 -4.99 -3.26
N MET A 342 4.31 -5.82 -2.29
CA MET A 342 5.62 -5.73 -1.65
C MET A 342 6.27 -7.11 -1.49
N THR A 343 7.57 -7.19 -1.76
CA THR A 343 8.45 -8.28 -1.35
C THR A 343 9.37 -7.77 -0.24
N LEU A 344 9.51 -8.55 0.83
CA LEU A 344 10.35 -8.21 1.99
C LEU A 344 11.41 -9.28 2.20
N ASN A 345 12.62 -8.86 2.61
CA ASN A 345 13.73 -9.75 2.94
C ASN A 345 13.61 -10.33 4.35
N TYR A 346 13.15 -9.50 5.27
CA TYR A 346 12.92 -9.83 6.67
C TYR A 346 11.49 -9.45 7.00
N LEU A 347 10.78 -10.36 7.65
CA LEU A 347 9.39 -10.16 8.04
C LEU A 347 9.22 -10.59 9.49
N SER A 348 8.58 -9.76 10.30
CA SER A 348 8.07 -10.17 11.61
C SER A 348 6.61 -10.59 11.49
N GLN A 349 6.11 -11.40 12.41
CA GLN A 349 4.68 -11.73 12.48
C GLN A 349 3.80 -10.47 12.53
N GLU A 350 4.20 -9.42 13.27
CA GLU A 350 3.46 -8.14 13.32
C GLU A 350 3.39 -7.44 11.96
N THR A 351 4.50 -7.46 11.20
CA THR A 351 4.54 -6.87 9.85
C THR A 351 3.75 -7.72 8.86
N PHE A 352 3.81 -9.04 8.98
CA PHE A 352 2.99 -9.96 8.19
C PHE A 352 1.50 -9.64 8.36
N ASP A 353 1.06 -9.35 9.58
CA ASP A 353 -0.34 -9.05 9.90
C ASP A 353 -0.82 -7.70 9.35
N LEU A 354 0.08 -6.85 8.84
CA LEU A 354 -0.28 -5.62 8.13
C LEU A 354 -0.79 -5.87 6.70
N PHE A 355 -0.54 -7.03 6.11
CA PHE A 355 -0.96 -7.33 4.74
C PHE A 355 -2.38 -7.88 4.68
N ASP A 356 -3.11 -7.49 3.62
CA ASP A 356 -4.48 -7.93 3.37
C ASP A 356 -4.49 -9.28 2.61
N ARG A 357 -3.59 -9.41 1.64
CA ARG A 357 -3.51 -10.56 0.72
C ARG A 357 -2.08 -11.06 0.59
N ILE A 358 -1.96 -12.33 0.22
CA ILE A 358 -0.68 -12.98 -0.10
C ILE A 358 -0.74 -13.50 -1.54
N ILE A 359 0.38 -13.39 -2.25
CA ILE A 359 0.71 -14.22 -3.41
C ILE A 359 1.96 -15.03 -3.01
N LEU A 360 1.83 -16.35 -2.94
CA LEU A 360 2.91 -17.26 -2.60
C LEU A 360 3.46 -17.89 -3.89
N LEU A 361 4.73 -17.62 -4.19
CA LEU A 361 5.46 -18.19 -5.32
C LEU A 361 6.44 -19.27 -4.87
N GLY A 362 6.47 -20.40 -5.57
CA GLY A 362 7.49 -21.43 -5.48
C GLY A 362 7.88 -21.87 -6.89
N GLU A 363 9.17 -22.06 -7.18
CA GLU A 363 9.68 -22.55 -8.48
C GLU A 363 9.03 -21.92 -9.74
N GLY A 364 8.66 -20.63 -9.69
CA GLY A 364 8.00 -19.93 -10.81
C GLY A 364 6.50 -20.19 -10.97
N HIS A 365 5.88 -20.95 -10.07
CA HIS A 365 4.45 -21.21 -9.97
C HIS A 365 3.82 -20.49 -8.79
N VAL A 366 2.51 -20.22 -8.86
CA VAL A 366 1.72 -19.76 -7.72
C VAL A 366 1.22 -20.97 -6.95
N LEU A 367 1.43 -20.96 -5.63
CA LEU A 367 0.93 -21.99 -4.72
C LEU A 367 -0.30 -21.54 -3.94
N TYR A 368 -0.46 -20.22 -3.78
CA TYR A 368 -1.59 -19.61 -3.10
C TYR A 368 -1.70 -18.13 -3.50
N GLN A 369 -2.92 -17.68 -3.78
CA GLN A 369 -3.26 -16.26 -3.84
C GLN A 369 -4.61 -16.04 -3.18
N GLY A 370 -4.66 -15.19 -2.18
CA GLY A 370 -5.88 -15.02 -1.38
C GLY A 370 -5.69 -14.15 -0.14
N PRO A 371 -6.71 -14.09 0.73
CA PRO A 371 -6.62 -13.43 2.04
C PRO A 371 -5.47 -14.00 2.88
N ARG A 372 -4.77 -13.14 3.62
CA ARG A 372 -3.64 -13.55 4.46
C ARG A 372 -4.05 -14.59 5.51
N GLN A 373 -5.18 -14.38 6.18
CA GLN A 373 -5.61 -15.20 7.32
C GLN A 373 -5.91 -16.64 6.90
N ASP A 374 -6.28 -16.86 5.65
CA ASP A 374 -6.71 -18.17 5.16
C ASP A 374 -5.55 -19.03 4.65
N ALA A 375 -4.38 -18.41 4.44
CA ALA A 375 -3.22 -19.06 3.83
C ALA A 375 -2.73 -20.27 4.67
N VAL A 376 -2.63 -20.11 5.99
CA VAL A 376 -2.21 -21.20 6.88
C VAL A 376 -3.24 -22.32 6.89
N THR A 377 -4.53 -21.97 6.97
CA THR A 377 -5.64 -22.93 6.96
C THR A 377 -5.72 -23.71 5.65
N TYR A 378 -5.47 -23.06 4.51
CA TYR A 378 -5.40 -23.70 3.20
C TYR A 378 -4.35 -24.83 3.19
N PHE A 379 -3.13 -24.56 3.65
CA PHE A 379 -2.09 -25.59 3.71
C PHE A 379 -2.36 -26.65 4.80
N ALA A 380 -3.07 -26.31 5.87
CA ALA A 380 -3.53 -27.27 6.86
C ALA A 380 -4.52 -28.30 6.28
N GLN A 381 -5.43 -27.87 5.39
CA GLN A 381 -6.31 -28.79 4.64
C GLN A 381 -5.52 -29.70 3.69
N LEU A 382 -4.37 -29.23 3.21
CA LEU A 382 -3.41 -30.02 2.44
C LEU A 382 -2.50 -30.90 3.33
N GLY A 383 -2.72 -30.94 4.64
CA GLY A 383 -1.99 -31.81 5.57
C GLY A 383 -0.67 -31.25 6.10
N TYR A 384 -0.40 -29.95 5.90
CA TYR A 384 0.74 -29.25 6.49
C TYR A 384 0.29 -28.49 7.74
N MET A 385 0.80 -28.88 8.90
CA MET A 385 0.44 -28.22 10.16
C MET A 385 1.53 -27.28 10.62
N LYS A 386 1.18 -26.01 10.81
CA LYS A 386 2.07 -25.00 11.38
C LYS A 386 2.34 -25.29 12.85
N PRO A 387 3.61 -25.45 13.28
CA PRO A 387 3.95 -25.55 14.69
C PRO A 387 3.65 -24.23 15.43
N PRO A 388 3.36 -24.26 16.73
CA PRO A 388 2.96 -23.06 17.48
C PRO A 388 4.09 -22.02 17.62
N HIS A 389 5.36 -22.46 17.54
CA HIS A 389 6.54 -21.60 17.67
C HIS A 389 7.02 -21.00 16.34
N VAL A 390 6.48 -21.48 15.21
CA VAL A 390 6.86 -21.00 13.87
C VAL A 390 5.92 -19.88 13.45
N GLU A 391 6.50 -18.79 12.96
CA GLU A 391 5.73 -17.65 12.46
C GLU A 391 4.99 -18.03 11.17
N SER A 392 3.86 -17.37 10.90
CA SER A 392 2.99 -17.77 9.78
C SER A 392 3.65 -17.58 8.42
N TRP A 393 4.43 -16.51 8.26
CA TRP A 393 5.15 -16.26 7.02
C TRP A 393 6.29 -17.25 6.78
N GLU A 394 7.02 -17.64 7.83
CA GLU A 394 8.13 -18.59 7.76
C GLU A 394 7.60 -19.95 7.31
N PHE A 395 6.52 -20.42 7.93
CA PHE A 395 5.80 -21.63 7.53
C PHE A 395 5.39 -21.63 6.06
N LEU A 396 4.79 -20.52 5.57
CA LEU A 396 4.37 -20.42 4.17
C LEU A 396 5.57 -20.41 3.20
N GLN A 397 6.64 -19.71 3.56
CA GLN A 397 7.85 -19.64 2.75
C GLN A 397 8.55 -21.00 2.67
N ASP A 398 8.62 -21.73 3.77
CA ASP A 398 9.22 -23.06 3.84
C ASP A 398 8.40 -24.10 3.08
N ILE A 399 7.07 -23.98 3.02
CA ILE A 399 6.22 -24.80 2.15
C ILE A 399 6.53 -24.56 0.68
N ALA A 400 6.75 -23.29 0.30
CA ALA A 400 7.13 -22.93 -1.06
C ALA A 400 8.58 -23.30 -1.41
N ALA A 401 9.37 -23.66 -0.40
CA ALA A 401 10.73 -24.17 -0.54
C ALA A 401 10.77 -25.71 -0.44
N GLU A 402 11.95 -26.30 -0.63
CA GLU A 402 12.19 -27.73 -0.49
C GLU A 402 12.05 -28.26 0.97
N ASN A 403 11.85 -27.36 1.94
CA ASN A 403 11.77 -27.68 3.38
C ASN A 403 10.36 -28.05 3.87
N SER A 404 9.37 -28.14 2.98
CA SER A 404 7.96 -28.40 3.31
C SER A 404 7.69 -29.67 4.14
N MET A 405 8.58 -30.66 4.03
CA MET A 405 8.48 -31.97 4.68
C MET A 405 8.43 -31.92 6.21
N GLN A 406 9.03 -30.90 6.83
CA GLN A 406 9.08 -30.79 8.29
C GLN A 406 7.72 -30.47 8.94
N TYR A 407 6.75 -30.01 8.14
CA TYR A 407 5.41 -29.67 8.61
C TYR A 407 4.33 -30.68 8.24
N LEU A 408 4.71 -31.75 7.54
CA LEU A 408 3.78 -32.76 7.12
C LEU A 408 3.34 -33.61 8.32
N VAL A 409 2.03 -33.80 8.47
CA VAL A 409 1.49 -34.67 9.54
C VAL A 409 2.00 -36.11 9.32
N PRO A 410 2.44 -36.85 10.35
CA PRO A 410 3.07 -38.18 10.22
C PRO A 410 2.27 -39.28 9.49
N ARG A 411 1.00 -39.04 9.17
CA ARG A 411 0.10 -39.98 8.46
C ARG A 411 -0.28 -39.51 7.05
N SER A 412 0.21 -38.34 6.63
CA SER A 412 -0.02 -37.80 5.29
C SER A 412 1.10 -38.26 4.36
N ALA A 413 0.75 -38.64 3.13
CA ALA A 413 1.77 -38.94 2.12
C ALA A 413 2.54 -37.66 1.75
N PRO A 414 3.87 -37.74 1.55
CA PRO A 414 4.64 -36.62 1.04
C PRO A 414 4.12 -36.23 -0.33
N ARG A 415 3.83 -34.94 -0.50
CA ARG A 415 3.30 -34.41 -1.76
C ARG A 415 4.43 -33.84 -2.59
N SER A 416 4.39 -34.06 -3.89
CA SER A 416 5.33 -33.43 -4.81
C SER A 416 5.02 -31.94 -4.97
N PHE A 417 6.00 -31.15 -5.43
CA PHE A 417 5.77 -29.75 -5.75
C PHE A 417 4.67 -29.58 -6.82
N GLU A 418 4.67 -30.43 -7.85
CA GLU A 418 3.64 -30.45 -8.90
C GLU A 418 2.24 -30.74 -8.35
N GLU A 419 2.11 -31.63 -7.36
CA GLU A 419 0.83 -31.88 -6.70
C GLU A 419 0.31 -30.64 -5.98
N LEU A 420 1.17 -29.88 -5.28
CA LEU A 420 0.77 -28.64 -4.62
C LEU A 420 0.27 -27.59 -5.62
N VAL A 421 0.95 -27.47 -6.76
CA VAL A 421 0.54 -26.61 -7.87
C VAL A 421 -0.82 -27.04 -8.42
N ASN A 422 -1.03 -28.35 -8.64
CA ASN A 422 -2.31 -28.87 -9.11
C ASN A 422 -3.44 -28.64 -8.11
N PHE A 423 -3.17 -28.80 -6.80
CA PHE A 423 -4.15 -28.49 -5.75
C PHE A 423 -4.56 -27.02 -5.80
N TYR A 424 -3.61 -26.11 -5.98
CA TYR A 424 -3.91 -24.69 -6.14
C TYR A 424 -4.83 -24.43 -7.33
N TYR A 425 -4.52 -24.96 -8.52
CA TYR A 425 -5.36 -24.80 -9.70
C TYR A 425 -6.76 -25.43 -9.56
N SER A 426 -6.91 -26.44 -8.71
CA SER A 426 -8.21 -27.05 -8.37
C SER A 426 -8.97 -26.33 -7.24
N SER A 427 -8.36 -25.36 -6.56
CA SER A 427 -8.92 -24.73 -5.37
C SER A 427 -9.96 -23.66 -5.68
N ASP A 428 -10.89 -23.44 -4.74
CA ASP A 428 -11.88 -22.36 -4.81
C ASP A 428 -11.22 -20.97 -4.98
N ASN A 429 -10.02 -20.77 -4.40
CA ASN A 429 -9.24 -19.54 -4.57
C ASN A 429 -8.88 -19.28 -6.03
N TYR A 430 -8.40 -20.30 -6.75
CA TYR A 430 -8.04 -20.15 -8.16
C TYR A 430 -9.28 -19.98 -9.06
N GLN A 431 -10.38 -20.65 -8.74
CA GLN A 431 -11.65 -20.46 -9.45
C GLN A 431 -12.16 -19.01 -9.32
N ASP A 432 -12.03 -18.41 -8.13
CA ASP A 432 -12.32 -16.98 -7.95
C ASP A 432 -11.40 -16.09 -8.79
N ILE A 433 -10.11 -16.40 -8.85
CA ILE A 433 -9.13 -15.65 -9.66
C ILE A 433 -9.50 -15.68 -11.15
N ILE A 434 -9.81 -16.85 -11.69
CA ILE A 434 -10.19 -16.98 -13.11
C ILE A 434 -11.51 -16.28 -13.40
N ARG A 435 -12.49 -16.33 -12.48
CA ARG A 435 -13.72 -15.56 -12.58
C ARG A 435 -13.42 -14.06 -12.66
N VAL A 436 -12.58 -13.54 -11.76
CA VAL A 436 -12.20 -12.12 -11.72
C VAL A 436 -11.45 -11.72 -13.01
N ILE A 437 -10.51 -12.53 -13.48
CA ILE A 437 -9.78 -12.30 -14.74
C ILE A 437 -10.74 -12.26 -15.93
N GLY A 438 -11.70 -13.19 -16.00
CA GLY A 438 -12.64 -13.32 -17.12
C GLY A 438 -13.71 -12.22 -17.20
N MET A 439 -13.93 -11.46 -16.13
CA MET A 439 -14.92 -10.38 -16.12
C MET A 439 -14.43 -9.14 -16.88
N SER A 440 -15.25 -8.65 -17.82
CA SER A 440 -14.93 -7.52 -18.72
C SER A 440 -15.29 -6.13 -18.20
N LYS A 441 -16.11 -6.02 -17.14
CA LYS A 441 -16.55 -4.73 -16.59
C LYS A 441 -15.59 -4.20 -15.52
N GLU A 442 -15.53 -2.88 -15.37
CA GLU A 442 -14.94 -2.20 -14.22
C GLU A 442 -15.80 -2.53 -12.98
N TYR A 443 -15.42 -3.55 -12.21
CA TYR A 443 -15.95 -3.79 -10.88
C TYR A 443 -14.83 -3.59 -9.86
N SER A 444 -15.23 -3.21 -8.65
CA SER A 444 -14.33 -3.18 -7.51
C SER A 444 -14.73 -4.28 -6.53
N THR A 445 -13.89 -5.31 -6.47
CA THR A 445 -13.89 -6.28 -5.37
C THR A 445 -13.11 -5.68 -4.19
N TYR A 446 -13.73 -5.65 -3.03
CA TYR A 446 -13.06 -5.24 -1.80
C TYR A 446 -13.57 -6.08 -0.63
N TRP A 447 -12.80 -6.03 0.43
CA TRP A 447 -13.00 -6.84 1.60
C TRP A 447 -13.32 -5.93 2.77
N VAL A 448 -14.30 -6.35 3.54
CA VAL A 448 -14.71 -5.65 4.74
C VAL A 448 -14.76 -6.63 5.90
N GLU A 449 -14.05 -6.29 6.96
CA GLU A 449 -14.20 -6.91 8.27
C GLU A 449 -15.32 -6.13 8.98
N SER A 450 -16.43 -6.79 9.27
CA SER A 450 -17.61 -6.17 9.87
C SER A 450 -17.83 -6.70 11.28
N GLU A 451 -17.94 -5.78 12.23
CA GLU A 451 -18.73 -5.99 13.44
C GLU A 451 -20.24 -5.85 13.11
N PRO A 452 -21.15 -6.52 13.83
CA PRO A 452 -22.53 -6.78 13.37
C PRO A 452 -23.35 -5.48 13.17
N GLY A 453 -23.87 -5.30 11.95
CA GLY A 453 -24.72 -4.14 11.60
C GLY A 453 -25.14 -4.04 10.12
N ILE A 454 -24.92 -5.08 9.32
CA ILE A 454 -25.28 -5.10 7.89
C ILE A 454 -26.58 -5.89 7.71
N GLY A 455 -27.60 -5.27 7.14
CA GLY A 455 -28.80 -5.94 6.66
C GLY A 455 -28.58 -6.46 5.25
N LEU A 456 -28.55 -7.78 5.10
CA LEU A 456 -28.44 -8.47 3.81
C LEU A 456 -29.83 -8.85 3.27
N SER A 457 -29.98 -8.88 1.95
CA SER A 457 -31.18 -9.39 1.26
C SER A 457 -30.75 -10.27 0.09
N LEU A 458 -31.53 -11.30 -0.19
CA LEU A 458 -31.47 -12.00 -1.47
C LEU A 458 -32.17 -11.14 -2.53
N ARG A 459 -31.57 -11.01 -3.71
CA ARG A 459 -32.16 -10.34 -4.89
C ARG A 459 -31.85 -11.14 -6.14
N LYS A 460 -32.77 -11.14 -7.11
CA LYS A 460 -32.43 -11.55 -8.49
C LYS A 460 -31.58 -10.43 -9.14
N PRO A 461 -30.54 -10.74 -9.92
CA PRO A 461 -29.71 -9.74 -10.58
C PRO A 461 -30.60 -8.95 -11.53
N THR A 462 -30.58 -7.62 -11.39
CA THR A 462 -31.34 -6.76 -12.29
C THR A 462 -30.61 -6.71 -13.64
N ALA A 463 -31.08 -7.48 -14.61
CA ALA A 463 -30.63 -7.35 -16.00
C ALA A 463 -30.93 -5.93 -16.51
N PHE A 464 -29.89 -5.20 -16.90
CA PHE A 464 -30.03 -4.02 -17.74
C PHE A 464 -29.63 -4.41 -19.17
N ASN A 465 -30.67 -4.52 -20.00
CA ASN A 465 -30.69 -4.60 -21.47
C ASN A 465 -29.83 -5.69 -22.14
N SER A 466 -30.29 -6.93 -22.04
CA SER A 466 -30.30 -7.84 -23.19
C SER A 466 -31.70 -8.42 -23.30
N ASP A 467 -32.30 -8.35 -24.48
CA ASP A 467 -33.61 -8.93 -24.85
C ASP A 467 -33.61 -10.49 -24.82
N ASP A 468 -32.96 -11.09 -23.83
CA ASP A 468 -33.06 -12.52 -23.57
C ASP A 468 -33.94 -12.75 -22.35
N SER A 469 -35.20 -13.03 -22.64
CA SER A 469 -36.18 -13.55 -21.71
C SER A 469 -35.84 -15.01 -21.34
N SER A 470 -34.79 -15.22 -20.55
CA SER A 470 -34.62 -16.46 -19.80
C SER A 470 -35.02 -16.21 -18.34
N ASP A 471 -35.97 -17.00 -17.85
CA ASP A 471 -36.52 -16.98 -16.49
C ASP A 471 -35.53 -17.55 -15.43
N ASP A 472 -34.24 -17.57 -15.79
CA ASP A 472 -33.15 -18.30 -15.13
C ASP A 472 -32.12 -17.34 -14.52
N GLN A 473 -32.58 -16.17 -14.06
CA GLN A 473 -31.73 -15.20 -13.37
C GLN A 473 -31.54 -15.63 -11.90
N GLU A 474 -30.29 -15.96 -11.55
CA GLU A 474 -29.82 -16.49 -10.25
C GLU A 474 -30.21 -15.61 -9.05
N MET A 475 -30.11 -16.08 -7.81
CA MET A 475 -30.27 -15.21 -6.63
C MET A 475 -28.90 -14.80 -6.11
N GLU A 476 -28.69 -13.51 -5.87
CA GLU A 476 -27.48 -12.95 -5.30
C GLU A 476 -27.75 -12.42 -3.89
N ILE A 477 -26.77 -12.57 -2.99
CA ILE A 477 -26.82 -11.92 -1.68
C ILE A 477 -26.32 -10.49 -1.86
N VAL A 478 -27.18 -9.52 -1.56
CA VAL A 478 -26.91 -8.09 -1.73
C VAL A 478 -27.04 -7.37 -0.40
N VAL A 479 -26.18 -6.38 -0.17
CA VAL A 479 -26.31 -5.46 0.95
C VAL A 479 -27.56 -4.60 0.76
N ALA A 480 -28.58 -4.79 1.60
CA ALA A 480 -29.87 -4.11 1.47
C ALA A 480 -30.06 -2.96 2.46
N LYS A 481 -29.41 -3.02 3.63
CA LYS A 481 -29.52 -2.01 4.67
C LYS A 481 -28.22 -1.91 5.47
N LEU A 482 -27.85 -0.71 5.89
CA LEU A 482 -26.81 -0.50 6.90
C LEU A 482 -27.55 -0.10 8.20
N LEU A 483 -27.49 -0.94 9.22
CA LEU A 483 -28.31 -0.81 10.44
C LEU A 483 -27.74 0.22 11.43
N ASN A 484 -26.48 0.63 11.29
CA ASN A 484 -25.88 1.71 12.08
C ASN A 484 -25.37 2.86 11.20
N LYS A 485 -25.69 4.10 11.61
CA LYS A 485 -24.99 5.32 11.18
C LYS A 485 -23.57 5.35 11.79
N SER A 486 -22.71 4.37 11.49
CA SER A 486 -21.27 4.66 11.58
C SER A 486 -20.92 5.48 10.34
N ARG A 487 -21.07 6.80 10.47
CA ARG A 487 -20.66 7.73 9.41
C ARG A 487 -19.13 7.91 9.35
N THR A 488 -18.32 7.23 10.17
CA THR A 488 -16.89 7.57 10.28
C THR A 488 -15.91 6.48 10.73
N SER A 489 -16.30 5.22 10.96
CA SER A 489 -15.33 4.18 11.35
C SER A 489 -15.25 3.02 10.36
N SER A 490 -14.94 3.30 9.09
CA SER A 490 -14.01 2.36 8.43
C SER A 490 -12.74 2.49 9.26
N GLY A 491 -12.41 1.49 10.08
CA GLY A 491 -11.07 1.38 10.63
C GLY A 491 -10.07 1.42 9.48
N VAL A 492 -8.81 1.72 9.79
CA VAL A 492 -7.73 1.53 8.81
C VAL A 492 -7.88 0.14 8.22
N GLU A 493 -8.28 -0.88 8.98
CA GLU A 493 -8.46 -2.30 8.62
C GLU A 493 -9.22 -2.65 7.33
N SER A 494 -10.22 -1.89 6.88
CA SER A 494 -10.98 -2.23 5.67
C SER A 494 -10.39 -1.66 4.37
N THR A 495 -10.46 -2.43 3.28
CA THR A 495 -10.01 -1.99 1.93
C THR A 495 -11.06 -1.10 1.23
N GLY A 496 -12.33 -1.21 1.61
CA GLY A 496 -13.45 -0.48 1.02
C GLY A 496 -14.56 -0.09 2.00
N ASN A 497 -15.47 0.76 1.55
CA ASN A 497 -16.67 1.13 2.29
C ASN A 497 -17.87 0.37 1.74
N ILE A 498 -18.66 -0.24 2.61
CA ILE A 498 -19.90 -0.93 2.24
C ILE A 498 -20.95 0.09 1.77
N GLN A 499 -21.64 -0.22 0.69
CA GLN A 499 -22.79 0.50 0.17
C GLN A 499 -23.97 -0.45 -0.04
N ILE A 500 -25.17 0.12 -0.03
CA ILE A 500 -26.38 -0.60 -0.38
C ILE A 500 -26.30 -0.92 -1.87
N GLY A 501 -26.53 -2.19 -2.23
CA GLY A 501 -26.40 -2.69 -3.60
C GLY A 501 -25.13 -3.50 -3.87
N ASP A 502 -24.16 -3.53 -2.95
CA ASP A 502 -22.97 -4.38 -3.10
C ASP A 502 -23.35 -5.86 -3.05
N VAL A 503 -22.75 -6.66 -3.94
CA VAL A 503 -22.97 -8.11 -4.03
C VAL A 503 -21.96 -8.84 -3.15
N VAL A 504 -22.41 -9.79 -2.34
CA VAL A 504 -21.54 -10.62 -1.50
C VAL A 504 -21.07 -11.82 -2.31
N THR A 505 -19.79 -11.89 -2.62
CA THR A 505 -19.19 -12.98 -3.41
C THR A 505 -18.39 -13.97 -2.59
N GLY A 506 -18.07 -13.64 -1.35
CA GLY A 506 -17.40 -14.52 -0.41
C GLY A 506 -17.69 -14.16 1.03
N ILE A 507 -17.67 -15.16 1.91
CA ILE A 507 -18.00 -15.01 3.33
C ILE A 507 -17.07 -15.85 4.19
N SER A 508 -16.62 -15.30 5.31
CA SER A 508 -15.98 -16.00 6.42
C SER A 508 -16.66 -15.58 7.72
N VAL A 509 -17.02 -16.55 8.55
CA VAL A 509 -17.67 -16.33 9.86
C VAL A 509 -16.77 -16.96 10.92
N ASN A 510 -16.52 -16.25 12.02
CA ASN A 510 -15.75 -16.76 13.17
C ASN A 510 -14.36 -17.31 12.80
N GLU A 511 -13.62 -16.59 11.96
CA GLU A 511 -12.24 -16.96 11.54
C GLU A 511 -12.14 -18.25 10.71
N GLU A 512 -13.26 -18.81 10.26
CA GLU A 512 -13.27 -19.89 9.28
C GLU A 512 -12.71 -19.43 7.92
N PRO A 513 -12.17 -20.35 7.08
CA PRO A 513 -11.67 -20.00 5.76
C PRO A 513 -12.77 -19.39 4.87
N MET A 514 -12.40 -18.45 4.01
CA MET A 514 -13.33 -17.79 3.11
C MET A 514 -14.01 -18.78 2.19
N GLN A 515 -15.34 -18.75 2.17
CA GLN A 515 -16.17 -19.49 1.24
C GLN A 515 -16.55 -18.58 0.08
N TYR A 516 -16.03 -18.88 -1.11
CA TYR A 516 -16.33 -18.12 -2.33
C TYR A 516 -17.66 -18.61 -2.92
N LEU A 517 -18.73 -17.85 -2.68
CA LEU A 517 -20.07 -18.16 -3.16
C LEU A 517 -20.17 -18.12 -4.68
N ALA A 518 -19.46 -17.17 -5.31
CA ALA A 518 -19.50 -16.96 -6.75
C ALA A 518 -18.74 -18.03 -7.56
N ALA A 519 -17.84 -18.78 -6.93
CA ALA A 519 -16.92 -19.72 -7.60
C ALA A 519 -17.48 -21.15 -7.80
N ARG A 520 -18.62 -21.51 -7.17
CA ARG A 520 -19.13 -22.89 -7.16
C ARG A 520 -20.02 -23.23 -8.38
N PRO A 521 -20.05 -24.50 -8.83
CA PRO A 521 -20.88 -24.93 -9.97
C PRO A 521 -22.40 -24.85 -9.70
N MET A 522 -23.18 -24.68 -10.79
CA MET A 522 -24.57 -24.20 -10.80
C MET A 522 -25.60 -25.04 -10.03
N PHE A 523 -25.44 -26.37 -9.95
CA PHE A 523 -26.53 -27.26 -9.50
C PHE A 523 -26.82 -27.25 -8.00
N ASP A 524 -25.97 -26.63 -7.18
CA ASP A 524 -26.09 -26.64 -5.71
C ASP A 524 -26.20 -25.22 -5.11
N LYS A 525 -26.03 -24.18 -5.95
CA LYS A 525 -25.87 -22.78 -5.52
C LYS A 525 -27.04 -22.25 -4.70
N GLN A 526 -28.29 -22.50 -5.09
CA GLN A 526 -29.45 -21.86 -4.46
C GLN A 526 -29.74 -22.39 -3.04
N TYR A 527 -29.60 -23.69 -2.83
CA TYR A 527 -29.71 -24.30 -1.49
C TYR A 527 -28.58 -23.82 -0.57
N HIS A 528 -27.35 -23.75 -1.08
CA HIS A 528 -26.21 -23.20 -0.33
C HIS A 528 -26.39 -21.71 -0.02
N LEU A 529 -26.89 -20.90 -0.96
CA LEU A 529 -27.14 -19.47 -0.73
C LEU A 529 -28.17 -19.24 0.38
N ASP A 530 -29.26 -20.01 0.40
CA ASP A 530 -30.26 -19.93 1.46
C ASP A 530 -29.69 -20.36 2.82
N GLN A 531 -28.88 -21.42 2.85
CA GLN A 531 -28.17 -21.86 4.05
C GLN A 531 -27.17 -20.80 4.54
N THR A 532 -26.34 -20.26 3.65
CA THR A 532 -25.36 -19.23 3.99
C THR A 532 -26.04 -17.95 4.46
N PHE A 533 -27.15 -17.56 3.83
CA PHE A 533 -27.95 -16.41 4.25
C PHE A 533 -28.57 -16.62 5.64
N ALA A 534 -29.04 -17.84 5.95
CA ALA A 534 -29.51 -18.20 7.28
C ALA A 534 -28.38 -18.16 8.31
N THR A 535 -27.22 -18.73 7.99
CA THR A 535 -26.01 -18.70 8.84
C THR A 535 -25.58 -17.26 9.14
N LEU A 536 -25.56 -16.39 8.15
CA LEU A 536 -25.26 -14.97 8.31
C LEU A 536 -26.24 -14.23 9.24
N ARG A 537 -27.55 -14.52 9.15
CA ARG A 537 -28.55 -13.93 10.05
C ARG A 537 -28.35 -14.35 11.50
N HIS A 538 -27.81 -15.54 11.73
CA HIS A 538 -27.59 -16.10 13.05
C HIS A 538 -26.15 -15.94 13.56
N ALA A 539 -25.22 -15.48 12.71
CA ALA A 539 -23.83 -15.25 13.08
C ALA A 539 -23.74 -14.16 14.17
N ARG A 540 -23.16 -14.52 15.31
CA ARG A 540 -22.90 -13.62 16.46
C ARG A 540 -21.41 -13.50 16.73
N GLY A 541 -20.62 -13.21 15.70
CA GLY A 541 -19.16 -13.09 15.80
C GLY A 541 -18.56 -12.30 14.65
N HIS A 542 -17.23 -12.36 14.51
CA HIS A 542 -16.48 -11.62 13.48
C HIS A 542 -16.82 -12.17 12.08
N VAL A 543 -17.28 -11.29 11.19
CA VAL A 543 -17.64 -11.65 9.81
C VAL A 543 -16.76 -10.89 8.84
N ARG A 544 -16.14 -11.62 7.91
CA ARG A 544 -15.40 -11.06 6.78
C ARG A 544 -16.20 -11.28 5.51
N LEU A 545 -16.36 -10.23 4.73
CA LEU A 545 -17.12 -10.25 3.48
C LEU A 545 -16.22 -9.83 2.33
N GLN A 546 -16.29 -10.59 1.24
CA GLN A 546 -15.86 -10.16 -0.08
C GLN A 546 -17.06 -9.57 -0.78
N LEU A 547 -16.94 -8.30 -1.15
CA LEU A 547 -18.00 -7.53 -1.78
C LEU A 547 -17.57 -7.14 -3.17
N GLU A 548 -18.51 -7.16 -4.10
CA GLU A 548 -18.36 -6.65 -5.45
C GLU A 548 -19.30 -5.48 -5.66
N ARG A 549 -18.70 -4.39 -6.14
CA ARG A 549 -19.44 -3.24 -6.63
C ARG A 549 -19.25 -3.12 -8.13
N PHE A 550 -20.36 -3.13 -8.84
CA PHE A 550 -20.41 -2.72 -10.23
C PHE A 550 -20.35 -1.20 -10.29
N ASP A 551 -19.32 -0.64 -10.92
CA ASP A 551 -19.27 0.80 -11.16
C ASP A 551 -20.33 1.13 -12.23
N ASN A 552 -21.51 1.58 -11.78
CA ASN A 552 -22.53 2.11 -12.67
C ASN A 552 -22.01 3.39 -13.32
N LYS A 553 -21.37 3.28 -14.49
CA LYS A 553 -21.33 4.38 -15.45
C LYS A 553 -22.71 4.53 -16.11
N ALA A 554 -23.68 5.05 -15.35
CA ALA A 554 -24.97 5.47 -15.87
C ALA A 554 -25.70 6.41 -14.88
N SER A 555 -25.28 7.68 -14.86
CA SER A 555 -26.16 8.86 -14.98
C SER A 555 -25.32 10.12 -15.08
#